data_AF-A0A251RTY6-F1
#
_entry.id   AF-A0A251RTY6-F1
#
_cell.length_a   1.000
_cell.length_b   1.000
_cell.length_c   1.000
_cell.angle_alpha   90.00
_cell.angle_beta   90.00
_cell.angle_gamma   90.00
#
_symmetry.space_group_name_H-M   'P 1'
#
loop_
_entity.id
_entity.type
_entity.pdbx_description
1 polymer ?
#
loop_
_entity_poly.entity_id
_entity_poly.type
_entity_poly.pdbx_seq_one_letter_code
_entity_poly.pdbx_strand_id
1 'polypeptide(L)'
;MRKLPLPEAQRQRCVSTHGWLLTTGEQEFYTKLVNPLTRAQIDLRRLYMFDELYFDQDEWMYYLFSMRKVVFTSPNPLSSDPSFRVIIIWGRTIGFCHPRDVSCTRINGWEGHLFDISYHGARKRLYVVATMGAIYECDVTNDVLCPKTLSRVTTFPGKEFECSCVPWAYLLEWGCDSLLMVTRERYYFKKHDDEYGRYGPYRTSRFQCFVFGLDDRKWSKITSLGGKAVFVGFNSSFAIDGGEGVKPDCIYFTDDLYEPYRGLPEGGGGDVGIYHMFNGRIETLFESQESVFRSSPPLWLQTSTLPIIKGIK
;
A
#
# COMPACT_ATOMS: atom_id res chain seq x y z
N MET A 1 -12.70 15.68 -14.28
CA MET A 1 -11.40 15.00 -14.10
C MET A 1 -10.29 15.86 -14.68
N ARG A 2 -9.24 16.20 -13.92
CA ARG A 2 -8.06 16.94 -14.45
C ARG A 2 -7.00 15.93 -14.87
N LYS A 3 -6.52 16.01 -16.11
CA LYS A 3 -5.43 15.17 -16.61
C LYS A 3 -4.09 15.88 -16.38
N LEU A 4 -3.11 15.16 -15.84
CA LEU A 4 -1.75 15.65 -15.62
C LEU A 4 -0.78 14.79 -16.45
N PRO A 5 -0.15 15.33 -17.51
CA PRO A 5 0.78 14.55 -18.32
C PRO A 5 2.06 14.29 -17.51
N LEU A 6 2.43 13.04 -17.28
CA LEU A 6 3.62 12.65 -16.50
C LEU A 6 4.59 11.81 -17.36
N PRO A 7 5.31 12.43 -18.32
CA PRO A 7 6.24 11.70 -19.20
C PRO A 7 7.33 10.95 -18.44
N GLU A 8 7.72 11.43 -17.25
CA GLU A 8 8.74 10.84 -16.39
C GLU A 8 8.36 9.44 -15.88
N ALA A 9 7.06 9.13 -15.84
CA ALA A 9 6.51 7.84 -15.41
C ALA A 9 5.92 7.03 -16.58
N GLN A 10 6.16 7.45 -17.82
CA GLN A 10 5.56 6.81 -18.99
C GLN A 10 6.06 5.36 -19.12
N ARG A 11 5.12 4.41 -19.23
CA ARG A 11 5.39 2.95 -19.29
C ARG A 11 6.14 2.41 -18.07
N GLN A 12 6.09 3.12 -16.94
CA GLN A 12 6.69 2.67 -15.69
C GLN A 12 5.61 2.20 -14.73
N ARG A 13 5.89 1.13 -13.98
CA ARG A 13 5.08 0.80 -12.80
C ARG A 13 5.33 1.84 -11.74
N CYS A 14 4.28 2.22 -11.03
CA CYS A 14 4.32 3.28 -10.04
C CYS A 14 3.70 2.80 -8.73
N VAL A 15 4.31 3.17 -7.62
CA VAL A 15 3.68 3.11 -6.31
C VAL A 15 3.74 4.48 -5.64
N SER A 16 2.66 4.88 -4.97
CA SER A 16 2.55 6.20 -4.35
C SER A 16 2.87 6.15 -2.86
N THR A 17 3.44 7.22 -2.31
CA THR A 17 3.52 7.51 -0.87
C THR A 17 3.78 9.01 -0.63
N HIS A 18 3.12 9.63 0.34
CA HIS A 18 3.33 11.05 0.72
C HIS A 18 3.38 12.06 -0.45
N GLY A 19 2.64 11.81 -1.52
CA GLY A 19 2.61 12.67 -2.71
C GLY A 19 3.75 12.46 -3.70
N TRP A 20 4.55 11.43 -3.49
CA TRP A 20 5.60 10.97 -4.40
C TRP A 20 5.18 9.66 -5.05
N LEU A 21 5.70 9.43 -6.26
CA LEU A 21 5.60 8.18 -6.99
C LEU A 21 7.00 7.57 -7.04
N LEU A 22 7.14 6.36 -6.52
CA LEU A 22 8.29 5.52 -6.80
C LEU A 22 8.02 4.80 -8.12
N THR A 23 8.88 5.05 -9.11
CA THR A 23 8.74 4.51 -10.46
C THR A 23 9.86 3.51 -10.75
N THR A 24 9.55 2.46 -11.50
CA THR A 24 10.51 1.44 -11.97
C THR A 24 10.46 1.34 -13.49
N GLY A 25 11.61 1.44 -14.16
CA GLY A 25 11.72 1.25 -15.61
C GLY A 25 11.58 -0.21 -16.05
N GLU A 26 11.49 -0.46 -17.37
CA GLU A 26 11.38 -1.81 -17.98
C GLU A 26 12.60 -2.71 -17.66
N GLN A 27 13.76 -2.12 -17.36
CA GLN A 27 14.95 -2.84 -16.90
C GLN A 27 15.04 -2.94 -15.36
N GLU A 28 13.95 -2.66 -14.63
CA GLU A 28 13.65 -2.88 -13.19
C GLU A 28 14.66 -2.48 -12.09
N PHE A 29 15.90 -2.14 -12.42
CA PHE A 29 16.96 -1.79 -11.46
C PHE A 29 17.14 -0.28 -11.27
N TYR A 30 16.48 0.54 -12.08
CA TYR A 30 16.49 1.99 -11.92
C TYR A 30 15.16 2.45 -11.33
N THR A 31 15.24 2.91 -10.09
CA THR A 31 14.09 3.42 -9.36
C THR A 31 14.23 4.90 -9.10
N LYS A 32 13.16 5.66 -9.34
CA LYS A 32 13.12 7.11 -9.11
C LYS A 32 11.93 7.49 -8.27
N LEU A 33 12.13 8.43 -7.37
CA LEU A 33 11.02 9.15 -6.75
C LEU A 33 10.69 10.35 -7.62
N VAL A 34 9.44 10.46 -8.03
CA VAL A 34 8.91 11.56 -8.84
C VAL A 34 7.75 12.20 -8.09
N ASN A 35 7.82 13.50 -7.85
CA ASN A 35 6.66 14.25 -7.39
C ASN A 35 5.86 14.70 -8.63
N PRO A 36 4.64 14.21 -8.85
CA PRO A 36 3.89 14.53 -10.06
C PRO A 36 3.49 16.01 -10.14
N LEU A 37 3.33 16.69 -9.00
CA LEU A 37 2.92 18.08 -8.92
C LEU A 37 4.09 19.05 -9.11
N THR A 38 5.22 18.80 -8.44
CA THR A 38 6.39 19.69 -8.48
C THR A 38 7.42 19.30 -9.54
N ARG A 39 7.31 18.10 -10.12
CA ARG A 39 8.29 17.49 -11.05
C ARG A 39 9.66 17.23 -10.43
N ALA A 40 9.80 17.35 -9.12
CA ALA A 40 11.03 16.99 -8.42
C ALA A 40 11.32 15.50 -8.61
N GLN A 41 12.60 15.16 -8.80
CA GLN A 41 13.06 13.80 -9.01
C GLN A 41 14.21 13.48 -8.07
N ILE A 42 14.22 12.26 -7.54
CA ILE A 42 15.32 11.72 -6.73
C ILE A 42 15.62 10.34 -7.27
N ASP A 43 16.86 10.13 -7.74
CA ASP A 43 17.31 8.81 -8.14
C ASP A 43 17.59 7.98 -6.87
N LEU A 44 16.86 6.87 -6.72
CA LEU A 44 17.23 5.84 -5.75
C LEU A 44 18.22 4.92 -6.47
N ARG A 45 19.47 4.87 -5.98
CA ARG A 45 20.48 4.00 -6.56
C ARG A 45 20.02 2.54 -6.50
N ARG A 46 20.46 1.75 -7.49
CA ARG A 46 20.02 0.37 -7.80
C ARG A 46 19.62 -0.44 -6.55
N LEU A 47 18.41 -0.99 -6.56
CA LEU A 47 17.91 -1.88 -5.52
C LEU A 47 18.51 -3.30 -5.65
N TYR A 48 19.84 -3.42 -5.55
CA TYR A 48 20.61 -4.67 -5.74
C TYR A 48 20.17 -5.87 -4.88
N MET A 49 19.32 -5.66 -3.87
CA MET A 49 18.79 -6.73 -3.02
C MET A 49 17.78 -7.64 -3.74
N PHE A 50 17.23 -7.22 -4.89
CA PHE A 50 16.18 -7.97 -5.59
C PHE A 50 16.70 -8.79 -6.78
N ASP A 51 17.99 -8.71 -7.12
CA ASP A 51 18.63 -9.45 -8.23
C ASP A 51 18.50 -10.98 -8.06
N GLU A 52 18.45 -11.48 -6.83
CA GLU A 52 18.30 -12.91 -6.52
C GLU A 52 16.90 -13.48 -6.84
N LEU A 53 15.91 -12.62 -7.09
CA LEU A 53 14.52 -13.03 -7.35
C LEU A 53 14.24 -13.31 -8.84
N TYR A 54 15.23 -13.12 -9.72
CA TYR A 54 15.09 -13.19 -11.18
C TYR A 54 15.47 -14.55 -11.80
N PHE A 55 15.78 -15.57 -10.99
CA PHE A 55 16.28 -16.84 -11.51
C PHE A 55 15.24 -17.75 -12.19
N ASP A 56 13.96 -17.38 -12.26
CA ASP A 56 12.94 -18.17 -12.97
C ASP A 56 12.26 -17.35 -14.06
N GLN A 57 12.53 -17.69 -15.33
CA GLN A 57 12.04 -17.03 -16.54
C GLN A 57 10.61 -17.42 -16.90
N ASP A 58 9.71 -17.45 -15.91
CA ASP A 58 8.29 -17.64 -16.16
C ASP A 58 7.58 -16.29 -16.01
N GLU A 59 6.79 -15.87 -17.01
CA GLU A 59 5.96 -14.65 -16.91
C GLU A 59 5.07 -14.66 -15.65
N TRP A 60 4.77 -15.86 -15.12
CA TRP A 60 4.09 -16.09 -13.85
C TRP A 60 4.85 -15.51 -12.65
N MET A 61 6.18 -15.58 -12.62
CA MET A 61 7.00 -15.00 -11.57
C MET A 61 7.11 -13.46 -11.73
N TYR A 62 7.12 -12.94 -12.94
CA TYR A 62 7.36 -11.50 -13.16
C TYR A 62 6.40 -10.55 -12.39
N TYR A 63 5.18 -10.98 -12.06
CA TYR A 63 4.20 -10.17 -11.31
C TYR A 63 4.18 -10.46 -9.80
N LEU A 64 4.41 -11.71 -9.40
CA LEU A 64 4.57 -12.11 -7.99
C LEU A 64 5.81 -11.50 -7.33
N PHE A 65 6.77 -11.06 -8.15
CA PHE A 65 8.03 -10.46 -7.75
C PHE A 65 8.13 -8.98 -8.19
N SER A 66 7.00 -8.27 -8.22
CA SER A 66 6.96 -6.83 -8.53
C SER A 66 6.87 -5.96 -7.27
N MET A 67 7.14 -4.67 -7.41
CA MET A 67 6.96 -3.69 -6.35
C MET A 67 5.50 -3.58 -5.94
N ARG A 68 5.21 -3.75 -4.64
CA ARG A 68 3.84 -3.77 -4.09
C ARG A 68 3.52 -2.56 -3.22
N LYS A 69 4.50 -2.00 -2.51
CA LYS A 69 4.27 -0.84 -1.64
C LYS A 69 5.57 -0.10 -1.36
N VAL A 70 5.45 1.20 -1.10
CA VAL A 70 6.50 2.04 -0.54
C VAL A 70 5.97 2.85 0.64
N VAL A 71 6.78 3.01 1.67
CA VAL A 71 6.50 3.85 2.84
C VAL A 71 7.75 4.67 3.16
N PHE A 72 7.57 5.93 3.53
CA PHE A 72 8.65 6.78 4.02
C PHE A 72 8.59 6.93 5.54
N THR A 73 9.76 7.09 6.16
CA THR A 73 9.82 7.39 7.60
C THR A 73 9.51 8.87 7.91
N SER A 74 9.54 9.74 6.90
CA SER A 74 9.03 11.10 6.99
C SER A 74 8.41 11.57 5.66
N PRO A 75 7.50 12.55 5.67
CA PRO A 75 6.80 12.98 4.45
C PRO A 75 7.68 13.65 3.39
N ASN A 76 8.87 14.13 3.77
CA ASN A 76 9.75 14.89 2.90
C ASN A 76 11.03 14.11 2.57
N PRO A 77 11.09 13.43 1.41
CA PRO A 77 12.28 12.69 0.99
C PRO A 77 13.45 13.60 0.59
N LEU A 78 13.23 14.91 0.47
CA LEU A 78 14.29 15.90 0.23
C LEU A 78 14.92 16.43 1.53
N SER A 79 14.43 15.99 2.70
CA SER A 79 15.03 16.36 3.97
C SER A 79 16.49 15.87 4.05
N SER A 80 17.36 16.64 4.69
CA SER A 80 18.73 16.23 4.99
C SER A 80 18.80 15.33 6.23
N ASP A 81 17.69 14.73 6.64
CA ASP A 81 17.60 13.89 7.82
C ASP A 81 18.31 12.55 7.57
N PRO A 82 19.43 12.26 8.27
CA PRO A 82 20.16 11.02 8.08
C PRO A 82 19.37 9.78 8.54
N SER A 83 18.26 9.96 9.26
CA SER A 83 17.34 8.89 9.68
C SER A 83 16.22 8.60 8.68
N PHE A 84 16.10 9.40 7.61
CA PHE A 84 15.12 9.15 6.56
C PHE A 84 15.35 7.78 5.89
N ARG A 85 14.30 6.98 5.74
CA ARG A 85 14.35 5.71 5.00
C ARG A 85 13.18 5.63 4.04
N VAL A 86 13.48 5.03 2.90
CA VAL A 86 12.50 4.47 1.97
C VAL A 86 12.38 2.98 2.30
N ILE A 87 11.17 2.52 2.56
CA ILE A 87 10.85 1.13 2.88
C ILE A 87 9.99 0.59 1.75
N ILE A 88 10.40 -0.54 1.17
CA ILE A 88 9.80 -1.09 -0.06
C ILE A 88 9.38 -2.52 0.20
N ILE A 89 8.15 -2.86 -0.20
CA ILE A 89 7.74 -4.24 -0.43
C ILE A 89 8.00 -4.57 -1.91
N TRP A 90 8.82 -5.58 -2.14
CA TRP A 90 9.09 -6.13 -3.48
C TRP A 90 8.79 -7.63 -3.47
N GLY A 91 7.73 -8.03 -4.17
CA GLY A 91 7.18 -9.38 -4.13
C GLY A 91 6.83 -9.83 -2.71
N ARG A 92 7.70 -10.67 -2.14
CA ARG A 92 7.58 -11.20 -0.76
C ARG A 92 8.66 -10.67 0.19
N THR A 93 9.54 -9.78 -0.26
CA THR A 93 10.64 -9.24 0.55
C THR A 93 10.33 -7.81 0.98
N ILE A 94 10.79 -7.44 2.18
CA ILE A 94 10.81 -6.05 2.65
C ILE A 94 12.26 -5.57 2.68
N GLY A 95 12.49 -4.40 2.10
CA GLY A 95 13.77 -3.71 2.10
C GLY A 95 13.67 -2.30 2.63
N PHE A 96 14.73 -1.79 3.25
CA PHE A 96 14.83 -0.38 3.58
C PHE A 96 16.23 0.19 3.26
N CYS A 97 16.27 1.46 2.90
CA CYS A 97 17.50 2.18 2.56
C CYS A 97 17.29 3.68 2.70
N HIS A 98 18.36 4.41 2.94
CA HIS A 98 18.40 5.82 2.64
C HIS A 98 18.60 6.02 1.12
N PRO A 99 18.03 7.06 0.47
CA PRO A 99 18.20 7.31 -0.97
C PRO A 99 19.64 7.37 -1.50
N ARG A 100 20.58 7.69 -0.61
CA ARG A 100 22.02 7.77 -0.91
C ARG A 100 22.77 6.46 -0.70
N ASP A 101 22.14 5.45 -0.13
CA ASP A 101 22.77 4.15 0.11
C ASP A 101 22.99 3.42 -1.23
N VAL A 102 24.00 2.55 -1.25
CA VAL A 102 24.33 1.76 -2.45
C VAL A 102 23.39 0.56 -2.61
N SER A 103 22.85 0.05 -1.50
CA SER A 103 21.98 -1.11 -1.44
C SER A 103 20.99 -0.97 -0.30
N CYS A 104 19.86 -1.67 -0.39
CA CYS A 104 18.87 -1.71 0.68
C CYS A 104 19.10 -2.93 1.58
N THR A 105 18.86 -2.76 2.87
CA THR A 105 18.99 -3.78 3.90
C THR A 105 17.70 -4.57 4.03
N ARG A 106 17.81 -5.90 4.16
CA ARG A 106 16.66 -6.81 4.26
C ARG A 106 16.04 -6.76 5.65
N ILE A 107 14.71 -6.79 5.69
CA ILE A 107 13.93 -7.07 6.89
C ILE A 107 13.42 -8.51 6.78
N ASN A 108 13.51 -9.28 7.86
CA ASN A 108 13.06 -10.68 7.97
C ASN A 108 12.30 -10.90 9.29
N GLY A 109 11.88 -12.13 9.59
CA GLY A 109 11.37 -12.50 10.91
C GLY A 109 9.86 -12.44 11.09
N TRP A 110 9.09 -12.63 10.02
CA TRP A 110 7.64 -12.86 10.09
C TRP A 110 7.26 -14.23 9.53
N GLU A 111 6.08 -14.69 9.90
CA GLU A 111 5.50 -15.94 9.41
C GLU A 111 4.33 -15.66 8.44
N GLY A 112 4.19 -16.51 7.41
CA GLY A 112 3.09 -16.44 6.45
C GLY A 112 3.25 -15.35 5.37
N HIS A 113 2.14 -15.05 4.68
CA HIS A 113 2.11 -14.04 3.63
C HIS A 113 2.04 -12.63 4.20
N LEU A 114 2.84 -11.74 3.62
CA LEU A 114 2.83 -10.31 3.90
C LEU A 114 1.62 -9.65 3.22
N PHE A 115 0.77 -9.01 4.01
CA PHE A 115 -0.36 -8.23 3.51
C PHE A 115 0.05 -6.77 3.31
N ASP A 116 0.52 -6.11 4.37
CA ASP A 116 0.79 -4.68 4.31
C ASP A 116 1.84 -4.20 5.32
N ILE A 117 2.39 -3.01 5.09
CA ILE A 117 3.30 -2.31 6.00
C ILE A 117 2.84 -0.87 6.29
N SER A 118 3.17 -0.36 7.48
CA SER A 118 2.96 1.04 7.85
C SER A 118 4.07 1.53 8.76
N TYR A 119 4.53 2.77 8.56
CA TYR A 119 5.48 3.39 9.49
C TYR A 119 4.72 4.35 10.39
N HIS A 120 4.92 4.21 11.70
CA HIS A 120 4.30 5.08 12.69
C HIS A 120 5.28 6.19 13.07
N GLY A 121 4.97 7.43 12.68
CA GLY A 121 5.85 8.58 12.84
C GLY A 121 6.17 8.89 14.31
N ALA A 122 5.15 8.89 15.19
CA ALA A 122 5.34 9.17 16.61
C ALA A 122 6.16 8.10 17.34
N ARG A 123 5.94 6.82 17.02
CA ARG A 123 6.64 5.68 17.64
C ARG A 123 8.01 5.41 17.02
N LYS A 124 8.26 5.93 15.82
CA LYS A 124 9.44 5.65 14.99
C LYS A 124 9.65 4.15 14.75
N ARG A 125 8.55 3.45 14.47
CA ARG A 125 8.55 2.00 14.26
C ARG A 125 7.87 1.66 12.94
N LEU A 126 8.45 0.69 12.24
CA LEU A 126 7.80 0.01 11.14
C LEU A 126 6.91 -1.08 11.72
N TYR A 127 5.66 -1.12 11.28
CA TYR A 127 4.70 -2.18 11.55
C TYR A 127 4.38 -2.95 10.27
N VAL A 128 4.20 -4.25 10.45
CA VAL A 128 3.92 -5.20 9.36
C VAL A 128 2.72 -6.03 9.76
N VAL A 129 1.73 -6.16 8.87
CA VAL A 129 0.63 -7.12 9.03
C VAL A 129 0.80 -8.29 8.06
N ALA A 130 0.76 -9.49 8.61
CA ALA A 130 0.88 -10.75 7.89
C ALA A 130 -0.39 -11.61 8.03
N THR A 131 -0.35 -12.81 7.48
CA THR A 131 -1.45 -13.77 7.50
C THR A 131 -1.99 -14.00 8.92
N MET A 132 -3.30 -14.24 9.01
CA MET A 132 -4.06 -14.33 10.28
C MET A 132 -4.06 -13.02 11.11
N GLY A 133 -3.68 -11.89 10.51
CA GLY A 133 -3.63 -10.60 11.20
C GLY A 133 -2.52 -10.52 12.26
N ALA A 134 -1.44 -11.29 12.08
CA ALA A 134 -0.25 -11.16 12.92
C ALA A 134 0.44 -9.83 12.63
N ILE A 135 0.64 -9.01 13.66
CA ILE A 135 1.36 -7.73 13.57
C ILE A 135 2.75 -7.89 14.17
N TYR A 136 3.73 -7.42 13.41
CA TYR A 136 5.14 -7.37 13.81
C TYR A 136 5.68 -5.95 13.75
N GLU A 137 6.74 -5.67 14.50
CA GLU A 137 7.43 -4.39 14.46
C GLU A 137 8.96 -4.51 14.39
N CYS A 138 9.62 -3.49 13.86
CA CYS A 138 11.06 -3.25 14.03
C CYS A 138 11.40 -1.76 13.99
N ASP A 139 12.62 -1.45 14.42
CA ASP A 139 13.25 -0.14 14.22
C ASP A 139 14.08 -0.17 12.94
N VAL A 140 13.76 0.73 12.01
CA VAL A 140 14.44 0.90 10.72
C VAL A 140 15.34 2.13 10.68
N THR A 141 15.33 2.93 11.74
CA THR A 141 16.10 4.17 11.86
C THR A 141 17.45 3.93 12.54
N ASN A 142 17.50 3.01 13.50
CA ASN A 142 18.71 2.65 14.25
C ASN A 142 19.48 1.49 13.60
N ASP A 143 20.82 1.58 13.58
CA ASP A 143 21.74 0.53 13.13
C ASP A 143 21.47 -0.01 11.70
N VAL A 144 21.93 0.74 10.70
CA VAL A 144 21.53 0.64 9.27
C VAL A 144 22.18 -0.53 8.54
N LEU A 145 23.29 -1.04 9.06
CA LEU A 145 24.15 -2.00 8.37
C LEU A 145 23.76 -3.47 8.61
N CYS A 146 22.90 -3.74 9.59
CA CYS A 146 22.51 -5.10 9.95
C CYS A 146 21.08 -5.43 9.49
N PRO A 147 20.86 -6.64 8.92
CA PRO A 147 19.51 -7.14 8.66
C PRO A 147 18.63 -7.02 9.90
N LYS A 148 17.40 -6.53 9.71
CA LYS A 148 16.46 -6.36 10.81
C LYS A 148 15.56 -7.60 10.93
N THR A 149 15.41 -8.08 12.15
CA THR A 149 14.45 -9.12 12.48
C THR A 149 13.25 -8.48 13.15
N LEU A 150 12.07 -8.73 12.59
CA LEU A 150 10.79 -8.30 13.12
C LEU A 150 10.48 -9.04 14.43
N SER A 151 9.82 -8.34 15.35
CA SER A 151 9.31 -8.90 16.60
C SER A 151 7.79 -8.90 16.57
N ARG A 152 7.16 -10.03 16.94
CA ARG A 152 5.69 -10.13 16.93
C ARG A 152 5.11 -9.33 18.10
N VAL A 153 4.20 -8.41 17.80
CA VAL A 153 3.54 -7.54 18.78
C VAL A 153 2.22 -8.13 19.24
N THR A 154 1.40 -8.60 18.29
CA THR A 154 0.08 -9.16 18.56
C THR A 154 -0.37 -10.07 17.41
N THR A 155 -1.40 -10.87 17.64
CA THR A 155 -2.20 -11.50 16.59
C THR A 155 -3.64 -11.01 16.72
N PHE A 156 -4.27 -10.65 15.60
CA PHE A 156 -5.66 -10.23 15.58
C PHE A 156 -6.58 -11.32 16.15
N PRO A 157 -7.40 -11.03 17.19
CA PRO A 157 -8.26 -12.03 17.81
C PRO A 157 -9.56 -12.21 17.01
N GLY A 158 -9.46 -12.74 15.79
CA GLY A 158 -10.58 -12.83 14.85
C GLY A 158 -11.83 -13.52 15.42
N LYS A 159 -11.66 -14.52 16.31
CA LYS A 159 -12.77 -15.20 16.99
C LYS A 159 -13.65 -14.26 17.84
N GLU A 160 -13.04 -13.27 18.50
CA GLU A 160 -13.76 -12.31 19.36
C GLU A 160 -14.61 -11.33 18.53
N PHE A 161 -14.25 -11.15 17.26
CA PHE A 161 -14.92 -10.22 16.34
C PHE A 161 -15.71 -10.91 15.23
N GLU A 162 -15.98 -12.22 15.38
CA GLU A 162 -16.70 -13.04 14.39
C GLU A 162 -16.05 -13.01 12.99
N CYS A 163 -14.72 -12.89 12.97
CA CYS A 163 -13.89 -12.84 11.78
C CYS A 163 -13.05 -14.12 11.71
N SER A 164 -13.59 -15.16 11.06
CA SER A 164 -12.96 -16.48 10.98
C SER A 164 -11.71 -16.52 10.11
N CYS A 165 -11.56 -15.57 9.19
CA CYS A 165 -10.36 -15.37 8.39
C CYS A 165 -10.12 -13.88 8.11
N VAL A 166 -8.85 -13.51 8.01
CA VAL A 166 -8.42 -12.20 7.48
C VAL A 166 -7.86 -12.46 6.08
N PRO A 167 -8.69 -12.44 5.02
CA PRO A 167 -8.22 -12.76 3.68
C PRO A 167 -7.27 -11.71 3.15
N TRP A 168 -7.44 -10.46 3.58
CA TRP A 168 -6.58 -9.33 3.26
C TRP A 168 -6.77 -8.22 4.29
N ALA A 169 -5.70 -7.49 4.58
CA ALA A 169 -5.74 -6.35 5.50
C ALA A 169 -4.78 -5.25 5.04
N TYR A 170 -5.20 -4.01 5.24
CA TYR A 170 -4.36 -2.82 5.14
C TYR A 170 -4.03 -2.34 6.55
N LEU A 171 -2.87 -1.73 6.70
CA LEU A 171 -2.40 -1.16 7.96
C LEU A 171 -1.99 0.29 7.76
N LEU A 172 -2.43 1.16 8.66
CA LEU A 172 -2.04 2.56 8.68
C LEU A 172 -1.90 3.10 10.11
N GLU A 173 -1.05 4.11 10.27
CA GLU A 173 -0.94 4.89 11.51
C GLU A 173 -2.29 5.53 11.86
N TRP A 174 -2.68 5.46 13.14
CA TRP A 174 -3.94 6.00 13.63
C TRP A 174 -3.75 6.72 14.96
N GLY A 175 -3.55 8.05 14.89
CA GLY A 175 -3.24 8.83 16.09
C GLY A 175 -1.78 8.64 16.53
N CYS A 176 -1.50 8.87 17.81
CA CYS A 176 -0.13 8.85 18.35
C CYS A 176 0.31 7.50 18.93
N ASP A 177 -0.65 6.62 19.20
CA ASP A 177 -0.47 5.41 20.00
C ASP A 177 -1.24 4.20 19.46
N SER A 178 -1.76 4.27 18.24
CA SER A 178 -2.62 3.22 17.70
C SER A 178 -2.37 2.97 16.22
N LEU A 179 -2.76 1.77 15.78
CA LEU A 179 -2.80 1.37 14.38
C LEU A 179 -4.24 1.08 13.98
N LEU A 180 -4.61 1.46 12.75
CA LEU A 180 -5.86 1.05 12.14
C LEU A 180 -5.58 -0.10 11.17
N MET A 181 -6.23 -1.23 11.42
CA MET A 181 -6.29 -2.36 10.49
C MET A 181 -7.63 -2.36 9.76
N VAL A 182 -7.59 -2.37 8.44
CA VAL A 182 -8.79 -2.41 7.58
C VAL A 182 -8.80 -3.72 6.83
N THR A 183 -9.77 -4.59 7.10
CA THR A 183 -9.93 -5.86 6.37
C THR A 183 -10.84 -5.68 5.17
N ARG A 184 -10.57 -6.41 4.09
CA ARG A 184 -11.36 -6.36 2.84
C ARG A 184 -11.88 -7.74 2.49
N GLU A 185 -13.20 -7.88 2.49
CA GLU A 185 -13.91 -9.07 2.02
C GLU A 185 -14.24 -8.92 0.53
N ARG A 186 -14.02 -9.99 -0.23
CA ARG A 186 -14.21 -10.03 -1.68
C ARG A 186 -15.12 -11.17 -2.06
N TYR A 187 -15.93 -10.94 -3.08
CA TYR A 187 -16.72 -11.97 -3.75
C TYR A 187 -16.08 -12.26 -5.10
N TYR A 188 -15.62 -13.50 -5.30
CA TYR A 188 -15.00 -13.95 -6.55
C TYR A 188 -16.02 -14.61 -7.47
N PHE A 189 -16.03 -14.21 -8.73
CA PHE A 189 -16.80 -14.83 -9.79
C PHE A 189 -16.05 -16.06 -10.33
N LYS A 190 -16.78 -17.07 -10.81
CA LYS A 190 -16.16 -18.24 -11.47
C LYS A 190 -15.63 -17.84 -12.85
N LYS A 191 -14.47 -18.36 -13.24
CA LYS A 191 -14.04 -18.28 -14.65
C LYS A 191 -14.93 -19.20 -15.48
N HIS A 192 -15.19 -18.82 -16.73
CA HIS A 192 -16.03 -19.57 -17.65
C HIS A 192 -15.36 -20.83 -18.22
N ASP A 193 -14.02 -20.95 -18.13
CA ASP A 193 -13.27 -22.12 -18.59
C ASP A 193 -12.67 -22.92 -17.42
N ASP A 194 -12.90 -24.24 -17.47
CA ASP A 194 -12.60 -25.22 -16.42
C ASP A 194 -11.12 -25.62 -16.31
N GLU A 195 -10.20 -24.98 -17.03
CA GLU A 195 -8.76 -25.28 -16.95
C GLU A 195 -8.00 -24.25 -16.09
N TYR A 196 -7.73 -24.64 -14.84
CA TYR A 196 -6.65 -24.16 -13.96
C TYR A 196 -6.70 -22.73 -13.37
N GLY A 197 -7.79 -21.98 -13.50
CA GLY A 197 -7.91 -20.65 -12.87
C GLY A 197 -8.58 -20.66 -11.48
N ARG A 198 -7.82 -20.53 -10.38
CA ARG A 198 -8.36 -20.63 -9.01
C ARG A 198 -9.53 -19.69 -8.67
N TYR A 199 -9.60 -18.47 -9.25
CA TYR A 199 -10.72 -17.53 -9.11
C TYR A 199 -10.80 -16.58 -10.33
N GLY A 200 -12.00 -16.17 -10.75
CA GLY A 200 -12.24 -15.16 -11.80
C GLY A 200 -12.26 -13.73 -11.26
N PRO A 201 -12.82 -12.76 -12.01
CA PRO A 201 -13.00 -11.38 -11.53
C PRO A 201 -13.57 -11.34 -10.12
N TYR A 202 -13.37 -10.26 -9.40
CA TYR A 202 -13.96 -10.09 -8.08
C TYR A 202 -14.58 -8.71 -7.92
N ARG A 203 -15.40 -8.60 -6.88
CA ARG A 203 -15.90 -7.33 -6.35
C ARG A 203 -15.74 -7.29 -4.85
N THR A 204 -15.52 -6.11 -4.31
CA THR A 204 -15.54 -5.91 -2.86
C THR A 204 -16.95 -6.05 -2.34
N SER A 205 -17.11 -6.80 -1.25
CA SER A 205 -18.39 -6.97 -0.56
C SER A 205 -18.47 -6.12 0.70
N ARG A 206 -17.39 -6.06 1.48
CA ARG A 206 -17.39 -5.43 2.80
C ARG A 206 -16.00 -5.04 3.26
N PHE A 207 -15.94 -3.98 4.06
CA PHE A 207 -14.78 -3.66 4.88
C PHE A 207 -15.12 -3.75 6.37
N GLN A 208 -14.13 -4.08 7.18
CA GLN A 208 -14.21 -3.96 8.63
C GLN A 208 -12.95 -3.25 9.16
N CYS A 209 -13.13 -2.43 10.19
CA CYS A 209 -12.07 -1.61 10.75
C CYS A 209 -11.82 -1.96 12.21
N PHE A 210 -10.55 -2.15 12.55
CA PHE A 210 -10.11 -2.52 13.88
C PHE A 210 -8.95 -1.63 14.32
N VAL A 211 -9.07 -1.02 15.49
CA VAL A 211 -8.01 -0.24 16.10
C VAL A 211 -7.25 -1.12 17.07
N PHE A 212 -5.93 -1.12 16.95
CA PHE A 212 -5.01 -1.74 17.89
C PHE A 212 -4.28 -0.65 18.68
N GLY A 213 -4.53 -0.59 19.99
CA GLY A 213 -3.79 0.31 20.90
C GLY A 213 -2.40 -0.24 21.19
N LEU A 214 -1.36 0.55 20.93
CA LEU A 214 0.03 0.11 21.09
C LEU A 214 0.48 0.05 22.55
N ASP A 215 -0.13 0.87 23.41
CA ASP A 215 0.21 0.91 24.84
C ASP A 215 -0.53 -0.14 25.65
N ASP A 216 -1.85 -0.24 25.48
CA ASP A 216 -2.68 -1.20 26.21
C ASP A 216 -2.75 -2.58 25.54
N ARG A 217 -2.27 -2.68 24.29
CA ARG A 217 -2.29 -3.89 23.44
C ARG A 217 -3.68 -4.46 23.25
N LYS A 218 -4.70 -3.60 23.22
CA LYS A 218 -6.09 -4.02 23.03
C LYS A 218 -6.57 -3.78 21.61
N TRP A 219 -7.44 -4.68 21.17
CA TRP A 219 -8.16 -4.56 19.92
C TRP A 219 -9.56 -4.02 20.18
N SER A 220 -10.02 -3.14 19.30
CA SER A 220 -11.40 -2.69 19.27
C SER A 220 -11.90 -2.61 17.83
N LYS A 221 -13.15 -3.02 17.62
CA LYS A 221 -13.82 -2.83 16.33
C LYS A 221 -14.46 -1.45 16.30
N ILE A 222 -14.25 -0.71 15.22
CA ILE A 222 -14.87 0.61 15.02
C ILE A 222 -15.90 0.56 13.90
N THR A 223 -16.99 1.32 14.07
CA THR A 223 -18.09 1.44 13.11
C THR A 223 -18.17 2.82 12.46
N SER A 224 -17.35 3.76 12.91
CA SER A 224 -17.17 5.11 12.34
C SER A 224 -15.67 5.43 12.33
N LEU A 225 -15.24 6.22 11.35
CA LEU A 225 -13.86 6.70 11.22
C LEU A 225 -13.67 8.07 11.90
N GLY A 226 -14.68 8.55 12.63
CA GLY A 226 -14.62 9.79 13.39
C GLY A 226 -14.50 11.03 12.50
N GLY A 227 -15.21 11.06 11.38
CA GLY A 227 -15.17 12.19 10.44
C GLY A 227 -14.03 12.13 9.42
N LYS A 228 -13.17 11.11 9.50
CA LYS A 228 -12.11 10.87 8.52
C LYS A 228 -12.59 10.03 7.34
N ALA A 229 -11.85 10.09 6.25
CA ALA A 229 -11.94 9.16 5.14
C ALA A 229 -10.63 8.36 5.04
N VAL A 230 -10.76 7.06 4.81
CA VAL A 230 -9.62 6.15 4.66
C VAL A 230 -9.48 5.75 3.20
N PHE A 231 -8.26 5.77 2.69
CA PHE A 231 -7.92 5.41 1.32
C PHE A 231 -7.10 4.12 1.33
N VAL A 232 -7.54 3.10 0.59
CA VAL A 232 -6.89 1.79 0.47
C VAL A 232 -6.85 1.32 -0.98
N GLY A 233 -6.00 0.36 -1.31
CA GLY A 233 -5.88 -0.16 -2.67
C GLY A 233 -4.56 -0.88 -2.89
N PHE A 234 -4.12 -0.98 -4.14
CA PHE A 234 -2.86 -1.67 -4.48
C PHE A 234 -1.63 -1.09 -3.76
N ASN A 235 -1.65 0.21 -3.42
CA ASN A 235 -0.50 0.95 -2.89
C ASN A 235 -0.81 1.66 -1.55
N SER A 236 -0.39 2.92 -1.39
CA SER A 236 -0.50 3.66 -0.13
C SER A 236 -1.88 3.56 0.51
N SER A 237 -1.86 3.28 1.81
CA SER A 237 -3.03 3.33 2.68
C SER A 237 -2.85 4.49 3.66
N PHE A 238 -3.81 5.40 3.69
CA PHE A 238 -3.73 6.61 4.52
C PHE A 238 -5.13 7.10 4.89
N ALA A 239 -5.20 7.99 5.87
CA ALA A 239 -6.42 8.67 6.26
C ALA A 239 -6.26 10.18 6.14
N ILE A 240 -7.36 10.86 5.81
CA ILE A 240 -7.48 12.33 5.85
C ILE A 240 -8.80 12.70 6.52
N ASP A 241 -8.91 13.93 7.01
CA ASP A 241 -10.19 14.44 7.48
C ASP A 241 -11.16 14.59 6.28
N GLY A 242 -12.43 14.24 6.50
CA GLY A 242 -13.48 14.47 5.52
C GLY A 242 -13.78 15.95 5.34
N GLY A 243 -14.35 16.31 4.19
CA GLY A 243 -14.53 17.71 3.76
C GLY A 243 -14.00 17.93 2.33
N GLU A 244 -14.22 19.13 1.78
CA GLU A 244 -13.69 19.55 0.47
C GLU A 244 -13.92 18.54 -0.69
N GLY A 245 -15.07 17.85 -0.69
CA GLY A 245 -15.41 16.85 -1.71
C GLY A 245 -15.05 15.41 -1.35
N VAL A 246 -14.45 15.17 -0.18
CA VAL A 246 -14.23 13.85 0.41
C VAL A 246 -15.30 13.58 1.48
N LYS A 247 -16.03 12.48 1.33
CA LYS A 247 -17.11 12.10 2.25
C LYS A 247 -16.48 11.55 3.54
N PRO A 248 -16.85 12.08 4.72
CA PRO A 248 -16.39 11.52 6.00
C PRO A 248 -16.99 10.12 6.22
N ASP A 249 -16.38 9.35 7.12
CA ASP A 249 -16.81 8.00 7.49
C ASP A 249 -16.96 7.04 6.30
N CYS A 250 -16.05 7.20 5.33
CA CYS A 250 -16.01 6.40 4.11
C CYS A 250 -14.61 5.79 3.90
N ILE A 251 -14.59 4.61 3.29
CA ILE A 251 -13.37 3.98 2.79
C ILE A 251 -13.38 4.07 1.27
N TYR A 252 -12.44 4.83 0.72
CA TYR A 252 -12.17 4.93 -0.71
C TYR A 252 -11.21 3.81 -1.10
N PHE A 253 -11.62 2.94 -2.01
CA PHE A 253 -10.82 1.79 -2.38
C PHE A 253 -10.59 1.71 -3.88
N THR A 254 -9.41 1.23 -4.27
CA THR A 254 -9.12 0.83 -5.64
C THR A 254 -8.87 -0.67 -5.72
N ASP A 255 -8.90 -1.20 -6.94
CA ASP A 255 -8.50 -2.55 -7.22
C ASP A 255 -7.06 -2.78 -6.74
N ASP A 256 -6.79 -3.93 -6.15
CA ASP A 256 -5.50 -4.28 -5.56
C ASP A 256 -5.04 -5.70 -5.86
N LEU A 257 -5.69 -6.37 -6.82
CA LEU A 257 -5.31 -7.70 -7.27
C LEU A 257 -5.30 -7.75 -8.80
N TYR A 258 -4.14 -8.07 -9.37
CA TYR A 258 -4.01 -8.25 -10.82
C TYR A 258 -4.34 -9.68 -11.28
N GLU A 259 -3.93 -10.67 -10.47
CA GLU A 259 -3.98 -12.11 -10.81
C GLU A 259 -5.35 -12.60 -11.31
N PRO A 260 -6.50 -12.19 -10.71
CA PRO A 260 -7.81 -12.71 -11.12
C PRO A 260 -8.23 -12.29 -12.54
N TYR A 261 -7.67 -11.20 -13.05
CA TYR A 261 -8.01 -10.62 -14.35
C TYR A 261 -7.09 -11.08 -15.48
N ARG A 262 -6.07 -11.90 -15.17
CA ARG A 262 -5.13 -12.40 -16.17
C ARG A 262 -5.85 -13.20 -17.25
N GLY A 263 -5.59 -12.85 -18.51
CA GLY A 263 -6.13 -13.51 -19.70
C GLY A 263 -7.56 -13.08 -20.07
N LEU A 264 -8.18 -12.18 -19.31
CA LEU A 264 -9.51 -11.68 -19.63
C LEU A 264 -9.43 -10.55 -20.66
N PRO A 265 -10.23 -10.58 -21.76
CA PRO A 265 -10.27 -9.52 -22.75
C PRO A 265 -10.62 -8.14 -22.16
N GLU A 266 -11.45 -8.13 -21.12
CA GLU A 266 -11.88 -6.92 -20.41
C GLU A 266 -10.82 -6.38 -19.43
N GLY A 267 -9.78 -7.16 -19.14
CA GLY A 267 -8.75 -6.81 -18.15
C GLY A 267 -9.29 -6.74 -16.72
N GLY A 268 -8.60 -5.97 -15.88
CA GLY A 268 -8.93 -5.75 -14.48
C GLY A 268 -8.97 -4.27 -14.10
N GLY A 269 -9.00 -3.98 -12.80
CA GLY A 269 -8.96 -2.61 -12.29
C GLY A 269 -10.33 -1.99 -12.05
N GLY A 270 -11.41 -2.76 -12.21
CA GLY A 270 -12.78 -2.27 -12.10
C GLY A 270 -13.32 -2.21 -10.67
N ASP A 271 -12.67 -2.87 -9.69
CA ASP A 271 -13.14 -2.89 -8.30
C ASP A 271 -12.71 -1.63 -7.54
N VAL A 272 -13.32 -0.51 -7.91
CA VAL A 272 -13.05 0.83 -7.37
C VAL A 272 -14.33 1.47 -6.87
N GLY A 273 -14.31 2.00 -5.66
CA GLY A 273 -15.50 2.61 -5.09
C GLY A 273 -15.31 3.29 -3.75
N ILE A 274 -16.44 3.68 -3.17
CA ILE A 274 -16.56 4.31 -1.86
C ILE A 274 -17.44 3.42 -1.01
N TYR A 275 -16.88 2.84 0.05
CA TYR A 275 -17.61 2.09 1.06
C TYR A 275 -18.05 3.02 2.19
N HIS A 276 -19.35 3.09 2.43
CA HIS A 276 -19.95 3.92 3.47
C HIS A 276 -20.02 3.13 4.78
N MET A 277 -19.31 3.58 5.83
CA MET A 277 -19.22 2.83 7.09
C MET A 277 -20.58 2.66 7.79
N PHE A 278 -21.48 3.64 7.65
CA PHE A 278 -22.75 3.68 8.40
C PHE A 278 -23.77 2.61 7.97
N ASN A 279 -23.80 2.24 6.69
CA ASN A 279 -24.76 1.28 6.13
C ASN A 279 -24.11 0.16 5.30
N GLY A 280 -22.79 0.19 5.14
CA GLY A 280 -22.03 -0.77 4.35
C GLY A 280 -22.29 -0.71 2.84
N ARG A 281 -22.94 0.34 2.34
CA ARG A 281 -23.19 0.51 0.90
C ARG A 281 -21.88 0.83 0.17
N ILE A 282 -21.71 0.24 -1.00
CA ILE A 282 -20.65 0.60 -1.94
C ILE A 282 -21.23 1.49 -3.04
N GLU A 283 -20.61 2.64 -3.24
CA GLU A 283 -20.87 3.57 -4.32
C GLU A 283 -19.74 3.47 -5.36
N THR A 284 -20.10 3.46 -6.65
CA THR A 284 -19.14 3.42 -7.76
C THR A 284 -18.46 4.78 -7.91
N LEU A 285 -17.13 4.80 -8.01
CA LEU A 285 -16.37 6.05 -8.15
C LEU A 285 -16.27 6.52 -9.61
N PHE A 286 -16.22 5.58 -10.56
CA PHE A 286 -16.11 5.85 -12.00
C PHE A 286 -17.32 5.24 -12.72
N GLU A 287 -17.75 5.89 -13.81
CA GLU A 287 -18.72 5.29 -14.74
C GLU A 287 -18.05 4.14 -15.50
N SER A 288 -18.80 3.06 -15.73
CA SER A 288 -18.32 1.72 -16.11
C SER A 288 -17.48 1.61 -17.40
N GLN A 289 -17.35 2.69 -18.19
CA GLN A 289 -16.56 2.69 -19.43
C GLN A 289 -15.12 3.18 -19.28
N GLU A 290 -14.74 3.80 -18.15
CA GLU A 290 -13.37 4.33 -17.96
C GLU A 290 -12.41 3.31 -17.30
N SER A 291 -12.90 2.14 -16.88
CA SER A 291 -12.21 1.27 -15.91
C SER A 291 -11.34 0.15 -16.49
N VAL A 292 -10.85 0.27 -17.72
CA VAL A 292 -10.01 -0.77 -18.32
C VAL A 292 -8.53 -0.52 -17.98
N PHE A 293 -8.16 -0.73 -16.71
CA PHE A 293 -6.78 -0.57 -16.25
C PHE A 293 -5.99 -1.85 -16.52
N ARG A 294 -5.62 -2.09 -17.80
CA ARG A 294 -5.04 -3.36 -18.27
C ARG A 294 -3.69 -3.74 -17.64
N SER A 295 -2.93 -2.77 -17.14
CA SER A 295 -1.51 -2.99 -16.76
C SER A 295 -1.15 -2.54 -15.34
N SER A 296 -1.96 -1.69 -14.69
CA SER A 296 -1.74 -1.24 -13.32
C SER A 296 -3.04 -0.68 -12.73
N PRO A 297 -3.48 -1.14 -11.55
CA PRO A 297 -4.69 -0.61 -10.93
C PRO A 297 -4.54 0.88 -10.57
N PRO A 298 -5.66 1.62 -10.38
CA PRO A 298 -5.62 3.02 -9.97
C PRO A 298 -4.94 3.22 -8.62
N LEU A 299 -4.25 4.35 -8.48
CA LEU A 299 -3.46 4.68 -7.31
C LEU A 299 -3.97 5.95 -6.64
N TRP A 300 -3.96 5.96 -5.31
CA TRP A 300 -4.23 7.16 -4.54
C TRP A 300 -2.99 8.03 -4.42
N LEU A 301 -3.11 9.32 -4.69
CA LEU A 301 -2.06 10.30 -4.46
C LEU A 301 -2.46 11.22 -3.30
N GLN A 302 -1.84 11.02 -2.14
CA GLN A 302 -1.98 11.95 -1.02
C GLN A 302 -1.19 13.22 -1.34
N THR A 303 -1.81 14.40 -1.34
CA THR A 303 -1.02 15.63 -1.42
C THR A 303 -0.35 15.86 -0.07
N SER A 304 0.97 16.01 -0.06
CA SER A 304 1.63 16.59 1.09
C SER A 304 1.29 18.07 1.10
N THR A 305 0.72 18.56 2.19
CA THR A 305 0.66 20.00 2.50
C THR A 305 2.08 20.48 2.82
N LEU A 306 3.01 20.32 1.88
CA LEU A 306 4.15 21.21 1.86
C LEU A 306 3.56 22.59 1.61
N PRO A 307 3.78 23.58 2.49
CA PRO A 307 3.32 24.93 2.22
C PRO A 307 3.88 25.29 0.85
N ILE A 308 2.97 25.56 -0.09
CA ILE A 308 3.31 26.20 -1.35
C ILE A 308 4.01 27.48 -0.91
N ILE A 309 5.35 27.50 -0.98
CA ILE A 309 6.07 28.76 -0.97
C ILE A 309 5.56 29.43 -2.23
N LYS A 310 4.57 30.31 -2.05
CA LYS A 310 4.13 31.23 -3.08
C LYS A 310 5.35 32.07 -3.41
N GLY A 311 6.10 31.61 -4.40
CA GLY A 311 7.16 32.36 -5.03
C GLY A 311 6.56 33.67 -5.53
N ILE A 312 7.02 34.71 -4.87
CA ILE A 312 6.95 36.14 -5.15
C ILE A 312 6.82 36.43 -6.66
N LYS A 313 5.94 37.38 -6.97
CA LYS A 313 5.71 37.97 -8.30
C LYS A 313 7.00 38.26 -9.05
#